data_AF-A0A952M9F4-F1
#
_entry.id   AF-A0A952M9F4-F1
#
_cell.length_a   1.000
_cell.length_b   1.000
_cell.length_c   1.000
_cell.angle_alpha   90.00
_cell.angle_beta   90.00
_cell.angle_gamma   90.00
#
_symmetry.space_group_name_H-M   'P 1'
#
loop_
_entity.id
_entity.type
_entity.pdbx_description
1 polymer ?
#
loop_
_entity_poly.entity_id
_entity_poly.type
_entity_poly.pdbx_seq_one_letter_code
_entity_poly.pdbx_strand_id
1 'polypeptide(L)'
;MRLLLLVFAITTFTHVHARQTKGQPLNESEVPTAVKAAYENELGFPVEEWVKLTVNEAPRYVAVFRMLDPATGKMVPNRYRYTANGKLTSYSKYFGSGANEESNFYLDILGDVEASFQSKIEKLLREKTLQSFETFYFVPGNQTNLSTITHRLVLKDKKGKQQIIYFDRQGTEVDITKYPVRKIEAEELD
;
A
#
# COMPACT_ATOMS: atom_id res chain seq x y z
N MET A 1 -5.39 39.56 -41.28
CA MET A 1 -4.61 38.37 -40.87
C MET A 1 -4.75 38.20 -39.36
N ARG A 2 -5.57 37.26 -38.88
CA ARG A 2 -5.76 36.99 -37.44
C ARG A 2 -4.88 35.80 -37.04
N LEU A 3 -4.00 36.00 -36.07
CA LEU A 3 -3.20 34.93 -35.45
C LEU A 3 -4.11 34.12 -34.51
N LEU A 4 -4.22 32.81 -34.76
CA LEU A 4 -4.77 31.85 -33.80
C LEU A 4 -3.62 31.32 -32.95
N LEU A 5 -3.62 31.65 -31.66
CA LEU A 5 -2.76 31.02 -30.67
C LEU A 5 -3.46 29.75 -30.18
N LEU A 6 -2.98 28.60 -30.63
CA LEU A 6 -3.31 27.31 -30.06
C LEU A 6 -2.57 27.19 -28.72
N VAL A 7 -3.31 27.28 -27.62
CA VAL A 7 -2.80 26.92 -26.30
C VAL A 7 -3.01 25.41 -26.14
N PHE A 8 -1.94 24.64 -26.32
CA PHE A 8 -1.92 23.25 -25.88
C PHE A 8 -1.78 23.24 -24.35
N ALA A 9 -2.88 22.88 -23.67
CA ALA A 9 -2.82 22.50 -22.27
C ALA A 9 -2.05 21.19 -22.17
N ILE A 10 -0.79 21.26 -21.73
CA ILE A 10 -0.02 20.09 -21.33
C ILE A 10 -0.61 19.64 -19.99
N THR A 11 -1.49 18.64 -20.02
CA THR A 11 -1.82 17.86 -18.82
C THR A 11 -0.57 17.13 -18.38
N THR A 12 0.12 17.69 -17.38
CA THR A 12 1.16 16.98 -16.65
C THR A 12 0.50 15.82 -15.92
N PHE A 13 0.68 14.61 -16.45
CA PHE A 13 0.48 13.40 -15.66
C PHE A 13 1.46 13.49 -14.49
N THR A 14 0.95 13.82 -13.31
CA THR A 14 1.69 13.61 -12.09
C THR A 14 1.88 12.10 -11.98
N HIS A 15 3.10 11.63 -12.29
CA HIS A 15 3.50 10.29 -11.93
C HIS A 15 3.40 10.21 -10.40
N VAL A 16 2.29 9.64 -9.93
CA VAL A 16 2.19 9.09 -8.58
C VAL A 16 3.26 8.01 -8.54
N HIS A 17 4.45 8.39 -8.10
CA HIS A 17 5.53 7.45 -7.86
C HIS A 17 5.01 6.56 -6.74
N ALA A 18 4.54 5.35 -7.10
CA ALA A 18 4.44 4.27 -6.14
C ALA A 18 5.82 4.19 -5.49
N ARG A 19 5.88 4.40 -4.17
CA ARG A 19 7.14 4.47 -3.43
C ARG A 19 7.96 3.23 -3.77
N GLN A 20 9.17 3.44 -4.29
CA GLN A 20 10.06 2.39 -4.76
C GLN A 20 10.28 1.38 -3.62
N THR A 21 10.01 0.11 -3.88
CA THR A 21 10.21 -0.98 -2.92
C THR A 21 11.71 -1.11 -2.65
N LYS A 22 12.18 -1.14 -1.40
CA LYS A 22 13.62 -1.22 -1.07
C LYS A 22 14.30 -2.58 -1.38
N GLY A 23 13.63 -3.45 -2.14
CA GLY A 23 14.16 -4.76 -2.49
C GLY A 23 14.95 -4.77 -3.80
N GLN A 24 15.58 -5.91 -4.08
CA GLN A 24 16.23 -6.19 -5.35
C GLN A 24 15.16 -6.49 -6.41
N PRO A 25 15.04 -5.71 -7.49
CA PRO A 25 14.20 -6.08 -8.63
C PRO A 25 14.64 -7.42 -9.20
N LEU A 26 13.69 -8.25 -9.59
CA LEU A 26 13.93 -9.56 -10.19
C LEU A 26 13.37 -9.62 -11.61
N ASN A 27 14.08 -10.32 -12.49
CA ASN A 27 13.46 -10.86 -13.69
C ASN A 27 12.55 -12.03 -13.32
N GLU A 28 11.52 -12.28 -14.12
CA GLU A 28 10.54 -13.35 -13.86
C GLU A 28 11.19 -14.75 -13.79
N SER A 29 12.30 -14.97 -14.49
CA SER A 29 13.08 -16.22 -14.45
C SER A 29 13.77 -16.46 -13.09
N GLU A 30 13.99 -15.40 -12.30
CA GLU A 30 14.64 -15.46 -10.99
C GLU A 30 13.64 -15.69 -9.84
N VAL A 31 12.34 -15.63 -10.14
CA VAL A 31 11.24 -15.88 -9.19
C VAL A 31 11.03 -17.40 -9.04
N PRO A 32 11.00 -17.94 -7.81
CA PRO A 32 10.76 -19.36 -7.57
C PRO A 32 9.47 -19.84 -8.22
N THR A 33 9.51 -21.03 -8.84
CA THR A 33 8.34 -21.64 -9.50
C THR A 33 7.14 -21.76 -8.57
N ALA A 34 7.36 -22.09 -7.29
CA ALA A 34 6.29 -22.19 -6.29
C ALA A 34 5.60 -20.84 -6.03
N VAL A 35 6.34 -19.73 -6.07
CA VAL A 35 5.78 -18.38 -5.90
C VAL A 35 4.92 -18.00 -7.10
N LYS A 36 5.44 -18.23 -8.32
CA LYS A 36 4.68 -17.97 -9.55
C LYS A 36 3.40 -18.79 -9.58
N ALA A 37 3.48 -20.08 -9.32
CA ALA A 37 2.32 -20.96 -9.26
C ALA A 37 1.29 -20.52 -8.20
N ALA A 38 1.73 -20.11 -7.01
CA ALA A 38 0.83 -19.60 -5.98
C ALA A 38 0.11 -18.32 -6.43
N TYR A 39 0.85 -17.37 -6.98
CA TYR A 39 0.28 -16.11 -7.48
C TYR A 39 -0.73 -16.32 -8.63
N GLU A 40 -0.40 -17.17 -9.60
CA GLU A 40 -1.29 -17.48 -10.72
C GLU A 40 -2.57 -18.20 -10.27
N ASN A 41 -2.46 -19.12 -9.31
CA ASN A 41 -3.62 -19.84 -8.79
C ASN A 41 -4.57 -18.97 -7.96
N GLU A 42 -4.04 -17.96 -7.26
CA GLU A 42 -4.84 -17.08 -6.40
C GLU A 42 -5.44 -15.88 -7.14
N LEU A 43 -4.70 -15.29 -8.08
CA LEU A 43 -5.04 -14.00 -8.68
C LEU A 43 -4.88 -13.97 -10.21
N GLY A 44 -3.72 -14.37 -10.72
CA GLY A 44 -3.40 -14.40 -12.15
C GLY A 44 -3.44 -13.05 -12.89
N PHE A 45 -3.31 -11.93 -12.18
CA PHE A 45 -3.19 -10.62 -12.82
C PHE A 45 -1.77 -10.41 -13.38
N PRO A 46 -1.59 -9.68 -14.49
CA PRO A 46 -0.26 -9.34 -14.99
C PRO A 46 0.58 -8.64 -13.92
N VAL A 47 1.77 -9.18 -13.63
CA VAL A 47 2.72 -8.58 -12.68
C VAL A 47 3.50 -7.46 -13.38
N GLU A 48 3.49 -6.27 -12.80
CA GLU A 48 4.26 -5.12 -13.28
C GLU A 48 5.73 -5.23 -12.87
N GLU A 49 6.00 -5.71 -11.65
CA GLU A 49 7.34 -5.83 -11.09
C GLU A 49 7.42 -6.99 -10.09
N TRP A 50 8.51 -7.76 -10.18
CA TRP A 50 8.89 -8.70 -9.14
C TRP A 50 10.02 -8.12 -8.30
N VAL A 51 9.90 -8.22 -6.97
CA VAL A 51 10.91 -7.72 -6.05
C VAL A 51 11.29 -8.80 -5.03
N LYS A 52 12.58 -8.97 -4.77
CA LYS A 52 13.09 -9.77 -3.66
C LYS A 52 13.48 -8.86 -2.50
N LEU A 53 12.98 -9.18 -1.32
CA LEU A 53 13.39 -8.52 -0.07
C LEU A 53 13.77 -9.57 0.98
N THR A 54 14.63 -9.19 1.91
CA THR A 54 15.04 -10.03 3.03
C THR A 54 14.41 -9.46 4.29
N VAL A 55 13.64 -10.29 5.00
CA VAL A 55 13.03 -9.89 6.28
C VAL A 55 13.32 -10.93 7.33
N ASN A 56 13.81 -10.49 8.49
CA ASN A 56 14.27 -11.38 9.55
C ASN A 56 15.15 -12.49 8.97
N GLU A 57 16.11 -12.12 8.13
CA GLU A 57 17.06 -13.02 7.44
C GLU A 57 16.41 -14.02 6.44
N ALA A 58 15.09 -13.96 6.21
CA ALA A 58 14.39 -14.83 5.29
C ALA A 58 13.95 -14.08 4.02
N PRO A 59 14.13 -14.65 2.82
CA PRO A 59 13.71 -14.00 1.59
C PRO A 59 12.18 -13.97 1.48
N ARG A 60 11.69 -12.89 0.89
CA ARG A 60 10.31 -12.69 0.44
C ARG A 60 10.32 -12.22 -1.00
N TYR A 61 9.33 -12.70 -1.73
CA TYR A 61 9.12 -12.39 -3.13
C TYR A 61 7.82 -11.61 -3.25
N VAL A 62 7.89 -10.44 -3.85
CA VAL A 62 6.77 -9.51 -3.96
C VAL A 62 6.33 -9.44 -5.41
N ALA A 63 5.06 -9.76 -5.65
CA ALA A 63 4.38 -9.44 -6.89
C ALA A 63 3.77 -8.04 -6.76
N VAL A 64 4.20 -7.09 -7.59
CA VAL A 64 3.60 -5.76 -7.71
C VAL A 64 2.73 -5.73 -8.96
N PHE A 65 1.49 -5.32 -8.82
CA PHE A 65 0.53 -5.24 -9.92
C PHE A 65 -0.52 -4.18 -9.61
N ARG A 66 -1.43 -3.91 -10.54
CA ARG A 66 -2.52 -2.95 -10.31
C ARG A 66 -3.88 -3.61 -10.51
N MET A 67 -4.85 -3.16 -9.72
CA MET A 67 -6.25 -3.54 -9.86
C MET A 67 -7.12 -2.29 -9.86
N LEU A 68 -8.21 -2.32 -10.62
CA LEU A 68 -9.27 -1.33 -10.50
C LEU A 68 -9.93 -1.49 -9.14
N ASP A 69 -9.88 -0.46 -8.32
CA ASP A 69 -10.65 -0.41 -7.09
C ASP A 69 -12.08 0.05 -7.42
N PRO A 70 -13.12 -0.76 -7.16
CA PRO A 70 -14.48 -0.44 -7.58
C PRO A 70 -15.12 0.67 -6.76
N ALA A 71 -14.64 0.92 -5.54
CA ALA A 71 -15.19 1.96 -4.67
C ALA A 71 -14.74 3.35 -5.13
N THR A 72 -13.47 3.48 -5.52
CA THR A 72 -12.88 4.75 -5.96
C THR A 72 -12.85 4.92 -7.49
N GLY A 73 -13.04 3.84 -8.25
CA GLY A 73 -12.89 3.83 -9.71
C GLY A 73 -11.46 4.03 -10.20
N LYS A 74 -10.45 3.94 -9.32
CA LYS A 74 -9.04 4.21 -9.63
C LYS A 74 -8.23 2.92 -9.76
N MET A 75 -7.18 2.94 -10.57
CA MET A 75 -6.19 1.87 -10.60
C MET A 75 -5.25 1.98 -9.40
N VAL A 76 -5.30 0.98 -8.52
CA VAL A 76 -4.59 0.95 -7.24
C VAL A 76 -3.45 -0.06 -7.31
N PRO A 77 -2.19 0.33 -7.02
CA PRO A 77 -1.09 -0.61 -6.86
C PRO A 77 -1.33 -1.58 -5.69
N ASN A 78 -1.15 -2.86 -5.98
CA ASN A 78 -1.26 -3.98 -5.05
C ASN A 78 0.11 -4.65 -4.93
N ARG A 79 0.40 -5.19 -3.74
CA ARG A 79 1.62 -5.95 -3.46
C ARG A 79 1.27 -7.21 -2.72
N TYR A 80 1.60 -8.37 -3.28
CA TYR A 80 1.45 -9.68 -2.61
C TYR A 80 2.82 -10.25 -2.29
N ARG A 81 3.02 -10.72 -1.06
CA ARG A 81 4.31 -11.15 -0.53
C ARG A 81 4.29 -12.62 -0.20
N TYR A 82 5.24 -13.36 -0.79
CA TYR A 82 5.34 -14.80 -0.64
C TYR A 82 6.68 -15.20 -0.02
N THR A 83 6.70 -16.31 0.71
CA THR A 83 7.93 -17.06 1.00
C THR A 83 8.46 -17.75 -0.26
N ALA A 84 9.71 -18.21 -0.23
CA ALA A 84 10.31 -18.94 -1.36
C ALA A 84 9.54 -20.21 -1.80
N ASN A 85 8.79 -20.82 -0.89
CA ASN A 85 7.94 -22.00 -1.18
C ASN A 85 6.50 -21.64 -1.58
N GLY A 86 6.21 -20.38 -1.90
CA GLY A 86 4.91 -19.94 -2.41
C GLY A 86 3.83 -19.73 -1.36
N LYS A 87 4.16 -19.66 -0.06
CA LYS A 87 3.17 -19.32 0.97
C LYS A 87 2.96 -17.81 1.01
N LEU A 88 1.73 -17.35 0.78
CA LEU A 88 1.33 -15.96 0.98
C LEU A 88 1.51 -15.58 2.46
N THR A 89 2.23 -14.48 2.71
CA THR A 89 2.48 -13.96 4.07
C THR A 89 1.70 -12.69 4.36
N SER A 90 1.54 -11.83 3.35
CA SER A 90 0.81 -10.56 3.48
C SER A 90 0.55 -9.95 2.11
N TYR A 91 -0.41 -9.03 2.05
CA TYR A 91 -0.62 -8.18 0.89
C TYR A 91 -1.00 -6.76 1.31
N SER A 92 -0.77 -5.80 0.42
CA SER A 92 -1.13 -4.40 0.63
C SER A 92 -1.69 -3.73 -0.61
N LYS A 93 -2.50 -2.69 -0.37
CA LYS A 93 -3.09 -1.82 -1.38
C LYS A 93 -2.63 -0.39 -1.13
N TYR A 94 -2.02 0.24 -2.12
CA TYR A 94 -1.51 1.60 -2.05
C TYR A 94 -2.48 2.58 -2.69
N PHE A 95 -3.13 3.41 -1.88
CA PHE A 95 -4.16 4.33 -2.37
C PHE A 95 -3.65 5.73 -2.70
N GLY A 96 -2.34 5.96 -2.61
CA GLY A 96 -1.74 7.24 -2.98
C GLY A 96 -1.55 8.20 -1.81
N SER A 97 -1.08 9.40 -2.17
CA SER A 97 -1.01 10.53 -1.27
C SER A 97 -2.36 11.26 -1.32
N GLY A 98 -3.13 11.23 -0.23
CA GLY A 98 -4.30 12.11 -0.09
C GLY A 98 -3.91 13.59 0.06
N ALA A 99 -2.77 14.01 -0.51
CA ALA A 99 -2.22 15.35 -0.42
C ALA A 99 -3.12 16.42 -1.07
N ASN A 100 -4.12 15.99 -1.85
CA ASN A 100 -5.17 16.84 -2.44
C ASN A 100 -6.59 16.25 -2.25
N GLU A 101 -6.77 15.22 -1.42
CA GLU A 101 -8.08 14.58 -1.24
C GLU A 101 -8.73 15.05 0.07
N GLU A 102 -10.01 15.44 0.02
CA GLU A 102 -10.81 15.75 1.20
C GLU A 102 -10.88 14.52 2.13
N SER A 103 -11.17 14.71 3.42
CA SER A 103 -11.20 13.62 4.43
C SER A 103 -12.12 12.44 4.09
N ASN A 104 -13.00 12.60 3.11
CA ASN A 104 -13.88 11.58 2.56
C ASN A 104 -13.13 10.41 1.92
N PHE A 105 -11.85 10.56 1.55
CA PHE A 105 -11.10 9.44 0.96
C PHE A 105 -11.08 8.20 1.87
N TYR A 106 -11.17 8.37 3.19
CA TYR A 106 -11.30 7.24 4.12
C TYR A 106 -12.64 6.52 4.01
N LEU A 107 -13.74 7.25 3.79
CA LEU A 107 -15.05 6.63 3.55
C LEU A 107 -15.06 5.94 2.19
N ASP A 108 -14.45 6.56 1.19
CA ASP A 108 -14.36 6.00 -0.16
C ASP A 108 -13.53 4.70 -0.20
N ILE A 109 -12.54 4.55 0.69
CA ILE A 109 -11.63 3.40 0.70
C ILE A 109 -11.97 2.36 1.78
N LEU A 110 -12.37 2.80 2.98
CA LEU A 110 -12.65 1.92 4.12
C LEU A 110 -14.14 1.62 4.30
N GLY A 111 -15.01 2.33 3.58
CA GLY A 111 -16.45 2.26 3.77
C GLY A 111 -16.88 2.93 5.08
N ASP A 112 -17.94 2.38 5.68
CA ASP A 112 -18.43 2.86 6.97
C ASP A 112 -17.39 2.65 8.08
N VAL A 113 -16.85 3.76 8.58
CA VAL A 113 -15.98 3.78 9.76
C VAL A 113 -16.69 4.39 10.96
N GLU A 114 -16.25 4.07 12.17
CA GLU A 114 -16.79 4.72 13.35
C GLU A 114 -16.57 6.24 13.30
N ALA A 115 -17.58 7.02 13.67
CA ALA A 115 -17.51 8.49 13.67
C ALA A 115 -16.36 9.03 14.55
N SER A 116 -16.01 8.28 15.61
CA SER A 116 -14.86 8.54 16.49
C SER A 116 -13.53 8.46 15.72
N PHE A 117 -13.37 7.45 14.86
CA PHE A 117 -12.19 7.27 14.01
C PHE A 117 -12.12 8.32 12.93
N GLN A 118 -13.23 8.61 12.25
CA GLN A 118 -13.29 9.68 11.25
C GLN A 118 -12.86 11.03 11.85
N SER A 119 -13.39 11.39 13.02
CA SER A 119 -13.02 12.62 13.74
C SER A 119 -11.53 12.68 14.09
N LYS A 120 -10.95 11.54 14.50
CA LYS A 120 -9.53 11.40 14.82
C LYS A 120 -8.65 11.64 13.58
N ILE A 121 -9.02 11.05 12.46
CA ILE A 121 -8.35 11.23 11.17
C ILE A 121 -8.45 12.69 10.70
N GLU A 122 -9.63 13.28 10.70
CA GLU A 122 -9.82 14.67 10.27
C GLU A 122 -8.96 15.64 11.08
N LYS A 123 -8.92 15.46 12.40
CA LYS A 123 -8.04 16.25 13.27
C LYS A 123 -6.58 16.13 12.84
N LEU A 124 -6.13 14.90 12.61
CA LEU A 124 -4.76 14.61 12.22
C LEU A 124 -4.39 15.21 10.85
N LEU A 125 -5.31 15.18 9.88
CA LEU A 125 -5.11 15.76 8.54
C LEU A 125 -5.18 17.29 8.52
N ARG A 126 -5.86 17.93 9.48
CA ARG A 126 -5.77 19.39 9.69
C ARG A 126 -4.40 19.84 10.19
N GLU A 127 -3.70 18.96 10.91
CA GLU A 127 -2.41 19.26 11.53
C GLU A 127 -1.21 18.84 10.67
N LYS A 128 -1.40 17.84 9.79
CA LYS A 128 -0.33 17.16 9.05
C LYS A 128 -0.77 16.84 7.62
N THR A 129 0.19 16.84 6.70
CA THR A 129 -0.07 16.45 5.31
C THR A 129 0.06 14.94 5.16
N LEU A 130 -0.97 14.28 4.62
CA LEU A 130 -0.89 12.88 4.26
C LEU A 130 0.00 12.68 3.02
N GLN A 131 1.09 11.95 3.21
CA GLN A 131 2.03 11.58 2.16
C GLN A 131 1.67 10.25 1.52
N SER A 132 1.14 9.29 2.27
CA SER A 132 0.61 8.06 1.69
C SER A 132 -0.38 7.36 2.60
N PHE A 133 -1.33 6.66 1.98
CA PHE A 133 -2.26 5.76 2.63
C PHE A 133 -2.17 4.36 2.05
N GLU A 134 -2.03 3.37 2.91
CA GLU A 134 -1.93 1.97 2.54
C GLU A 134 -2.79 1.10 3.46
N THR A 135 -3.51 0.13 2.88
CA THR A 135 -4.20 -0.90 3.65
C THR A 135 -3.42 -2.20 3.55
N PHE A 136 -3.12 -2.79 4.71
CA PHE A 136 -2.34 -4.01 4.87
C PHE A 136 -3.20 -5.14 5.40
N TYR A 137 -2.95 -6.33 4.87
CA TYR A 137 -3.63 -7.55 5.22
C TYR A 137 -2.59 -8.61 5.54
N PHE A 138 -2.70 -9.18 6.74
CA PHE A 138 -1.82 -10.27 7.16
C PHE A 138 -2.48 -11.61 6.92
N VAL A 139 -1.70 -12.57 6.44
CA VAL A 139 -2.11 -13.97 6.33
C VAL A 139 -1.29 -14.74 7.36
N PRO A 140 -1.75 -14.87 8.62
CA PRO A 140 -1.01 -15.61 9.63
C PRO A 140 -0.93 -17.08 9.22
N GLY A 141 0.29 -17.57 9.06
CA GLY A 141 0.54 -18.95 8.69
C GLY A 141 -0.07 -19.92 9.69
N ASN A 142 -1.07 -20.67 9.23
CA ASN A 142 -1.81 -21.73 9.93
C ASN A 142 -2.90 -21.30 10.93
N GLN A 143 -3.35 -20.03 10.95
CA GLN A 143 -4.50 -19.63 11.77
C GLN A 143 -5.68 -19.18 10.91
N THR A 144 -6.80 -19.87 11.06
CA THR A 144 -7.96 -19.86 10.16
C THR A 144 -8.83 -18.61 10.23
N ASN A 145 -8.61 -17.64 11.14
CA ASN A 145 -9.62 -16.59 11.39
C ASN A 145 -9.15 -15.16 11.69
N LEU A 146 -7.89 -14.78 11.50
CA LEU A 146 -7.46 -13.39 11.78
C LEU A 146 -6.57 -12.82 10.69
N SER A 147 -7.17 -12.57 9.52
CA SER A 147 -6.65 -11.52 8.65
C SER A 147 -6.86 -10.17 9.35
N THR A 148 -5.86 -9.68 10.08
CA THR A 148 -5.92 -8.32 10.63
C THR A 148 -5.72 -7.35 9.49
N ILE A 149 -6.68 -6.45 9.29
CA ILE A 149 -6.46 -5.28 8.45
C ILE A 149 -5.84 -4.20 9.32
N THR A 150 -4.76 -3.61 8.83
CA THR A 150 -4.23 -2.37 9.37
C THR A 150 -4.10 -1.32 8.29
N HIS A 151 -4.26 -0.07 8.69
CA HIS A 151 -4.19 1.11 7.85
C HIS A 151 -2.94 1.88 8.22
N ARG A 152 -2.02 2.05 7.28
CA ARG A 152 -0.79 2.82 7.45
C ARG A 152 -0.97 4.21 6.88
N LEU A 153 -0.67 5.21 7.70
CA LEU A 153 -0.61 6.60 7.32
C LEU A 153 0.82 7.07 7.40
N VAL A 154 1.36 7.55 6.28
CA VAL A 154 2.58 8.35 6.28
C VAL A 154 2.19 9.81 6.26
N LEU A 155 2.59 10.53 7.28
CA LEU A 155 2.24 11.92 7.53
C LEU A 155 3.50 12.76 7.56
N LYS A 156 3.37 14.02 7.16
CA LYS A 156 4.43 15.02 7.27
C LYS A 156 3.91 16.18 8.10
N ASP A 157 4.61 16.50 9.17
CA ASP A 157 4.27 17.67 9.98
C ASP A 157 4.66 18.99 9.28
N LYS A 158 4.23 20.12 9.85
CA LYS A 158 4.54 21.47 9.31
C LYS A 158 6.03 21.79 9.26
N LYS A 159 6.87 21.07 10.03
CA LYS A 159 8.33 21.20 10.04
C LYS A 159 9.00 20.26 9.04
N GLY A 160 8.21 19.49 8.30
CA GLY A 160 8.67 18.54 7.31
C GLY A 160 9.09 17.18 7.88
N LYS A 161 8.89 16.94 9.18
CA LYS A 161 9.21 15.65 9.81
C LYS A 161 8.17 14.61 9.42
N GLN A 162 8.65 13.45 8.96
CA GLN A 162 7.80 12.30 8.66
C GLN A 162 7.38 11.59 9.95
N GLN A 163 6.11 11.20 10.03
CA GLN A 163 5.54 10.35 11.06
C GLN A 163 4.74 9.24 10.40
N ILE A 164 4.86 8.02 10.91
CA ILE A 164 4.10 6.87 10.43
C ILE A 164 3.18 6.42 11.56
N ILE A 165 1.89 6.26 11.27
CA ILE A 165 0.89 5.80 12.25
C ILE A 165 0.12 4.64 11.64
N TYR A 166 -0.23 3.68 12.48
CA TYR A 166 -0.98 2.50 12.09
C TYR A 166 -2.27 2.42 12.88
N PHE A 167 -3.38 2.13 12.20
CA PHE A 167 -4.67 1.87 12.82
C PHE A 167 -5.17 0.47 12.48
N ASP A 168 -5.90 -0.19 13.37
CA ASP A 168 -6.72 -1.35 13.02
C ASP A 168 -8.04 -0.92 12.36
N ARG A 169 -8.91 -1.90 12.02
CA ARG A 169 -10.23 -1.62 11.43
C ARG A 169 -11.13 -0.77 12.34
N GLN A 170 -10.89 -0.79 13.65
CA GLN A 170 -11.66 -0.04 14.64
C GLN A 170 -11.09 1.37 14.88
N GLY A 171 -9.98 1.74 14.21
CA GLY A 171 -9.35 3.03 14.39
C GLY A 171 -8.46 3.14 15.63
N THR A 172 -8.18 2.02 16.29
CA THR A 172 -7.25 1.96 17.42
C THR A 172 -5.84 2.01 16.88
N GLU A 173 -4.99 2.84 17.49
CA GLU A 173 -3.59 2.93 17.09
C GLU A 173 -2.87 1.63 17.47
N VAL A 174 -2.15 1.05 16.52
CA VAL A 174 -1.47 -0.22 16.70
C VAL A 174 0.04 0.00 16.67
N ASP A 175 0.73 -0.47 17.71
CA ASP A 175 2.18 -0.60 17.67
C ASP A 175 2.58 -1.84 16.86
N ILE A 176 2.97 -1.60 15.61
CA ILE A 176 3.31 -2.67 14.66
C ILE A 176 4.59 -3.43 15.02
N THR A 177 5.48 -2.84 15.82
CA THR A 177 6.78 -3.45 16.15
C THR A 177 6.65 -4.71 17.00
N LYS A 178 5.49 -4.87 17.66
CA LYS A 178 5.15 -6.03 18.50
C LYS A 178 4.78 -7.29 17.71
N TYR A 179 4.67 -7.22 16.39
CA TYR A 179 4.24 -8.34 15.55
C TYR A 179 5.37 -8.81 14.62
N PRO A 180 5.89 -10.05 14.74
CA PRO A 180 7.05 -10.54 13.97
C PRO A 180 6.89 -10.50 12.44
N VAL A 181 5.67 -10.68 11.94
CA VAL A 181 5.32 -10.63 10.52
C VAL A 181 5.23 -9.18 10.00
N ARG A 182 5.09 -8.18 10.90
CA ARG A 182 4.99 -6.75 10.55
C ARG A 182 6.34 -6.04 10.47
N LYS A 183 7.42 -6.69 10.92
CA LYS A 183 8.80 -6.31 10.55
C LYS A 183 9.02 -6.34 9.03
N ILE A 184 8.28 -7.19 8.30
CA ILE A 184 8.34 -7.25 6.82
C ILE A 184 8.06 -5.90 6.20
N GLU A 185 7.11 -5.15 6.76
CA GLU A 185 6.68 -3.87 6.24
C GLU A 185 7.60 -2.73 6.67
N ALA A 186 7.98 -2.70 7.96
CA ALA A 186 8.96 -1.74 8.46
C ALA A 186 10.29 -1.85 7.69
N GLU A 187 10.76 -3.07 7.42
CA GLU A 187 12.01 -3.32 6.68
C GLU A 187 11.87 -3.12 5.15
N GLU A 188 10.66 -3.22 4.58
CA GLU A 188 10.41 -2.96 3.14
C GLU A 188 10.24 -1.47 2.82
N LEU A 189 9.65 -0.70 3.75
CA LEU A 189 9.15 0.65 3.47
C LEU A 189 9.89 1.78 4.20
N ASP A 190 10.61 1.55 5.29
CA ASP A 190 11.44 2.59 5.94
C ASP A 190 12.85 2.63 5.40
#